data_AF-A0A3N4IRW5-F1
#
_entry.id   AF-A0A3N4IRW5-F1
#
_cell.length_a   1.000
_cell.length_b   1.000
_cell.length_c   1.000
_cell.angle_alpha   90.00
_cell.angle_beta   90.00
_cell.angle_gamma   90.00
#
_symmetry.space_group_name_H-M   'P 1'
#
loop_
_entity.id
_entity.type
_entity.pdbx_description
1 polymer ?
#
loop_
_entity_poly.entity_id
_entity_poly.type
_entity_poly.pdbx_seq_one_letter_code
_entity_poly.pdbx_strand_id
1 'polypeptide(L)'
;MGKVSELVQRQKDHWNHTKRSAEDQEDPTCNAILITKSMIGSVDAMKTNTNDGFKQTLEVEGLEVCQVMGNLYVGSTQGLGLTCICKRICILKKKICLLAKENVGNKVMISGHEDKIGQLTDYVSMLRPAGPDYNSIQNRFLTVFKWDKLKKTLKQSDRNISEERNVTAHLGDGAINALPYGGTEG
;
A
#
# COMPACT_ATOMS: atom_id res chain seq x y z
N MET A 1 21.15 -0.86 -1.28
CA MET A 1 19.93 -0.90 -0.44
C MET A 1 20.28 -0.32 0.93
N GLY A 2 19.95 0.95 1.20
CA GLY A 2 20.13 1.54 2.53
C GLY A 2 19.08 0.98 3.49
N LYS A 3 19.50 0.54 4.67
CA LYS A 3 18.62 -0.12 5.65
C LYS A 3 17.67 0.92 6.26
N VAL A 4 16.39 0.57 6.39
CA VAL A 4 15.32 1.42 6.97
C VAL A 4 15.71 2.04 8.31
N SER A 5 16.55 1.34 9.08
CA SER A 5 17.12 1.81 10.34
C SER A 5 17.97 3.09 10.21
N GLU A 6 18.71 3.29 9.11
CA GLU A 6 19.48 4.53 8.89
C GLU A 6 18.57 5.72 8.57
N LEU A 7 17.46 5.49 7.87
CA LEU A 7 16.48 6.53 7.54
C LEU A 7 15.74 7.00 8.80
N VAL A 8 15.36 6.07 9.67
CA VAL A 8 14.73 6.39 10.96
C VAL A 8 15.68 7.17 11.86
N GLN A 9 16.97 6.81 11.88
CA GLN A 9 17.97 7.52 12.67
C GLN A 9 18.16 8.96 12.17
N ARG A 10 18.34 9.16 10.86
CA ARG A 10 18.46 10.50 10.25
C ARG A 10 17.25 11.38 10.52
N GLN A 11 16.04 10.80 10.53
CA GLN A 11 14.81 11.53 10.82
C GLN A 11 14.72 11.94 12.30
N LYS A 12 15.16 11.07 13.21
CA LYS A 12 15.28 11.39 14.65
C LYS A 12 16.31 12.48 14.90
N ASP A 13 17.46 12.41 14.24
CA ASP A 13 18.54 13.38 14.39
C ASP A 13 18.11 14.75 13.86
N HIS A 14 17.42 14.81 12.72
CA HIS A 14 16.83 16.05 12.19
C HIS A 14 15.80 16.65 13.14
N TRP A 15 14.90 15.83 13.70
CA TRP A 15 13.86 16.29 14.64
C TRP A 15 14.45 16.84 15.94
N ASN A 16 15.50 16.20 16.45
CA ASN A 16 16.21 16.64 17.64
C ASN A 16 17.02 17.92 17.40
N HIS A 17 17.53 18.13 16.18
CA HIS A 17 18.17 19.37 15.77
C HIS A 17 17.17 20.54 15.66
N THR A 18 15.96 20.26 15.16
CA THR A 18 14.87 21.27 15.11
C THR A 18 14.36 21.64 16.50
N LYS A 19 14.29 20.69 17.44
CA LYS A 19 13.86 20.95 18.82
C LYS A 19 14.87 21.71 19.68
N ARG A 20 16.17 21.63 19.37
CA ARG A 20 17.21 22.39 20.10
C ARG A 20 17.43 23.82 19.60
N SER A 21 16.77 24.20 18.50
CA SER A 21 16.95 25.50 17.84
C SER A 21 15.76 26.46 18.02
N ALA A 22 14.88 26.20 18.99
CA ALA A 22 13.63 26.94 19.18
C ALA A 22 13.69 28.03 20.27
N GLU A 23 14.85 28.28 20.87
CA GLU A 23 15.06 29.39 21.80
C GLU A 23 16.17 30.28 21.24
N ASP A 24 15.80 31.51 20.89
CA ASP A 24 16.64 32.61 20.40
C ASP A 24 17.48 32.36 19.14
N GLN A 25 16.82 32.34 17.98
CA GLN A 25 17.41 32.99 16.81
C GLN A 25 16.35 33.80 16.07
N GLU A 26 16.60 35.11 16.03
CA GLU A 26 16.03 36.01 15.05
C GLU A 26 16.04 35.35 13.66
N ASP A 27 14.91 35.45 12.98
CA ASP A 27 14.72 35.03 11.60
C ASP A 27 15.89 35.53 10.72
N PRO A 28 16.71 34.65 10.11
CA PRO A 28 17.85 35.07 9.31
C PRO A 28 17.43 35.64 7.93
N THR A 29 16.13 35.75 7.65
CA THR A 29 15.63 36.13 6.33
C THR A 29 15.73 37.65 6.05
N CYS A 30 16.22 38.46 7.00
CA CYS A 30 16.49 39.88 6.76
C CYS A 30 17.72 40.40 7.54
N ASN A 31 18.90 39.79 7.36
CA ASN A 31 20.16 40.44 7.73
C ASN A 31 20.97 40.85 6.50
N ALA A 32 20.46 41.87 5.81
CA ALA A 32 21.27 42.79 5.03
C ALA A 32 21.42 44.10 5.79
N ILE A 33 21.76 44.04 7.09
CA ILE A 33 22.36 45.20 7.76
C ILE A 33 23.85 45.13 7.42
N LEU A 34 24.21 45.73 6.29
CA LEU A 34 25.59 45.95 5.91
C LEU A 34 26.24 46.78 7.01
N ILE A 35 27.05 46.11 7.84
CA ILE A 35 27.98 46.74 8.78
C ILE A 35 28.98 47.52 7.93
N THR A 36 28.67 48.79 7.66
CA THR A 36 29.61 49.72 7.07
C THR A 36 30.60 50.11 8.17
N LYS A 37 31.83 49.64 8.00
CA LYS A 37 32.99 50.06 8.78
C LYS A 37 33.07 51.58 8.70
N SER A 38 32.72 52.25 9.80
CA SER A 38 32.61 53.71 9.89
C SER A 38 33.93 54.38 9.51
N MET A 39 33.95 55.02 8.34
CA MET A 39 34.87 56.10 8.04
C MET A 39 34.14 57.38 8.46
N ILE A 40 34.69 58.11 9.44
CA ILE A 40 34.11 59.34 9.98
C ILE A 40 34.01 60.37 8.85
N GLY A 41 32.85 60.45 8.23
CA GLY A 41 32.51 61.39 7.16
C GLY A 41 31.15 62.01 7.45
N SER A 42 30.90 63.19 6.87
CA SER A 42 29.65 63.93 7.00
C SER A 42 28.43 63.02 6.77
N VAL A 43 27.41 63.15 7.63
CA VAL A 43 26.16 62.36 7.56
C VAL A 43 25.52 62.44 6.18
N ASP A 44 25.61 63.61 5.51
CA ASP A 44 25.09 63.78 4.16
C ASP A 44 25.90 63.01 3.12
N ALA A 45 27.24 63.00 3.23
CA ALA A 45 28.10 62.20 2.37
C ALA A 45 27.91 60.69 2.58
N MET A 46 27.62 60.28 3.82
CA MET A 46 27.30 58.89 4.13
C MET A 46 25.95 58.49 3.55
N LYS A 47 24.94 59.37 3.61
CA LYS A 47 23.62 59.18 2.98
C LYS A 47 23.69 59.10 1.46
N THR A 48 24.44 59.98 0.79
CA THR A 48 24.62 59.90 -0.66
C THR A 48 25.33 58.62 -1.06
N ASN A 49 26.43 58.24 -0.39
CA ASN A 49 27.12 56.99 -0.70
C ASN A 49 26.26 55.74 -0.44
N THR A 50 25.45 55.72 0.62
CA THR A 50 24.53 54.60 0.84
C THR A 50 23.46 54.58 -0.24
N ASN A 51 22.86 55.73 -0.57
CA ASN A 51 21.87 55.80 -1.65
C ASN A 51 22.46 55.37 -3.00
N ASP A 52 23.67 55.81 -3.34
CA ASP A 52 24.31 55.45 -4.61
C ASP A 52 24.68 53.96 -4.63
N GLY A 53 25.16 53.40 -3.51
CA GLY A 53 25.38 51.96 -3.37
C GLY A 53 24.09 51.15 -3.49
N PHE A 54 22.98 51.61 -2.90
CA PHE A 54 21.66 50.99 -3.06
C PHE A 54 21.19 51.07 -4.51
N LYS A 55 21.31 52.24 -5.15
CA LYS A 55 20.90 52.47 -6.52
C LYS A 55 21.69 51.59 -7.49
N GLN A 56 22.99 51.46 -7.28
CA GLN A 56 23.88 50.60 -8.05
C GLN A 56 23.55 49.12 -7.85
N THR A 57 23.24 48.70 -6.62
CA THR A 57 22.82 47.31 -6.34
C THR A 57 21.47 46.99 -6.99
N LEU A 58 20.52 47.93 -6.97
CA LEU A 58 19.22 47.82 -7.63
C LEU A 58 19.32 47.84 -9.17
N GLU A 59 20.30 48.55 -9.73
CA GLU A 59 20.60 48.55 -11.17
C GLU A 59 21.28 47.25 -11.61
N VAL A 60 22.06 46.61 -10.73
CA VAL A 60 22.78 45.34 -11.02
C VAL A 60 21.90 44.12 -10.82
N GLU A 61 21.19 44.03 -9.70
CA GLU A 61 20.18 43.00 -9.46
C GLU A 61 18.87 43.41 -10.12
N GLY A 62 18.74 43.14 -11.42
CA GLY A 62 17.50 43.36 -12.17
C GLY A 62 16.29 42.84 -11.39
N LEU A 63 15.50 43.77 -10.84
CA LEU A 63 14.30 43.45 -10.09
C LEU A 63 13.20 43.09 -11.06
N GLU A 64 12.64 41.90 -10.90
CA GLU A 64 11.48 41.47 -11.67
C GLU A 64 10.21 41.66 -10.86
N VAL A 65 9.11 41.84 -11.57
CA VAL A 65 7.78 41.89 -10.98
C VAL A 65 7.04 40.62 -11.39
N CYS A 66 6.78 39.74 -10.42
CA CYS A 66 6.05 38.50 -10.65
C CYS A 66 4.67 38.59 -9.99
N GLN A 67 3.63 38.24 -10.74
CA GLN A 67 2.31 38.06 -10.19
C GLN A 67 2.15 36.65 -9.64
N VAL A 68 1.87 36.52 -8.35
CA VAL A 68 1.69 35.22 -7.71
C VAL A 68 0.36 35.21 -6.95
N MET A 69 -0.62 34.45 -7.46
CA MET A 69 -1.98 34.35 -6.91
C MET A 69 -2.72 35.71 -6.83
N GLY A 70 -2.57 36.55 -7.85
CA GLY A 70 -3.22 37.87 -7.93
C GLY A 70 -2.44 39.02 -7.30
N ASN A 71 -1.43 38.73 -6.47
CA ASN A 71 -0.58 39.75 -5.83
C ASN A 71 0.73 39.94 -6.61
N LEU A 72 1.17 41.20 -6.78
CA LEU A 72 2.47 41.50 -7.39
C LEU A 72 3.58 41.47 -6.31
N TYR A 73 4.68 40.79 -6.63
CA TYR A 73 5.89 40.74 -5.83
C TYR A 73 7.04 41.34 -6.64
N VAL A 74 7.85 42.18 -6.01
CA VAL A 74 9.06 42.76 -6.59
C VAL A 74 10.26 42.18 -5.88
N GLY A 75 11.21 41.62 -6.62
CA GLY A 75 12.41 41.03 -6.05
C GLY A 75 13.40 40.60 -7.11
N SER A 76 14.61 40.23 -6.69
CA SER A 76 15.57 39.61 -7.59
C SER A 76 15.02 38.29 -8.14
N THR A 77 15.44 37.92 -9.35
CA THR A 77 15.07 36.65 -10.00
C THR A 77 15.25 35.44 -9.09
N GLN A 78 16.32 35.41 -8.29
CA GLN A 78 16.58 34.36 -7.29
C GLN A 78 15.57 34.36 -6.14
N GLY A 79 15.25 35.53 -5.58
CA GLY A 79 14.27 35.67 -4.49
C GLY A 79 12.85 35.30 -4.92
N LEU A 80 12.45 35.71 -6.13
CA LEU A 80 11.16 35.34 -6.71
C LEU A 80 11.06 33.85 -7.02
N GLY A 81 12.15 33.22 -7.49
CA GLY A 81 12.23 31.78 -7.68
C GLY A 81 11.96 30.98 -6.40
N LEU A 82 12.47 31.46 -5.25
CA LEU A 82 12.24 30.83 -3.94
C LEU A 82 10.78 30.89 -3.48
N THR A 83 10.08 32.02 -3.70
CA THR A 83 8.65 32.12 -3.34
C THR A 83 7.77 31.13 -4.10
N CYS A 84 8.15 30.79 -5.33
CA CYS A 84 7.47 29.79 -6.15
C CYS A 84 7.74 28.34 -5.68
N ILE A 85 8.93 28.08 -5.13
CA ILE A 85 9.33 26.76 -4.62
C ILE A 85 8.49 26.36 -3.40
N CYS A 86 8.28 27.27 -2.44
CA CYS A 86 7.45 27.01 -1.27
C CYS A 86 6.02 26.55 -1.65
N LYS A 87 5.44 27.16 -2.68
CA LYS A 87 4.12 26.79 -3.20
C LYS A 87 4.13 25.42 -3.88
N ARG A 88 5.14 25.11 -4.70
CA ARG A 88 5.30 23.78 -5.32
C ARG A 88 5.45 22.69 -4.25
N ILE A 89 6.22 22.94 -3.20
CA ILE A 89 6.37 22.03 -2.05
C ILE A 89 5.02 21.80 -1.36
N CYS A 90 4.22 22.85 -1.14
CA CYS A 90 2.89 22.72 -0.53
C CYS A 90 1.95 21.85 -1.38
N ILE A 91 1.93 22.06 -2.70
CA ILE A 91 1.14 21.25 -3.63
C ILE A 91 1.60 19.78 -3.61
N LEU A 92 2.91 19.54 -3.64
CA LEU A 92 3.48 18.20 -3.59
C LEU A 92 3.14 17.49 -2.27
N LYS A 93 3.23 18.18 -1.13
CA LYS A 93 2.82 17.63 0.18
C LYS A 93 1.35 17.21 0.18
N LYS A 94 0.46 18.03 -0.39
CA LYS A 94 -0.97 17.68 -0.52
C LYS A 94 -1.18 16.44 -1.40
N LYS A 95 -0.49 16.35 -2.54
CA LYS A 95 -0.55 15.16 -3.42
C LYS A 95 -0.06 13.90 -2.72
N ILE A 96 1.05 13.97 -2.00
CA ILE A 96 1.58 12.85 -1.21
C ILE A 96 0.56 12.41 -0.15
N CYS A 97 -0.07 13.35 0.54
CA CYS A 97 -1.10 13.04 1.54
C CYS A 97 -2.32 12.33 0.92
N LEU A 98 -2.77 12.77 -0.26
CA LEU A 98 -3.87 12.12 -0.98
C LEU A 98 -3.49 10.69 -1.42
N LEU A 99 -2.33 10.52 -2.03
CA LEU A 99 -1.82 9.20 -2.43
C LEU A 99 -1.64 8.27 -1.23
N ALA A 100 -1.19 8.78 -0.09
CA ALA A 100 -1.07 7.99 1.13
C ALA A 100 -2.44 7.49 1.62
N LYS A 101 -3.48 8.33 1.58
CA LYS A 101 -4.85 7.92 1.94
C LYS A 101 -5.39 6.87 0.98
N GLU A 102 -5.20 7.06 -0.32
CA GLU A 102 -5.62 6.10 -1.34
C GLU A 102 -4.91 4.75 -1.16
N ASN A 103 -3.60 4.75 -0.90
CA ASN A 103 -2.84 3.53 -0.63
C ASN A 103 -3.36 2.77 0.60
N VAL A 104 -3.76 3.47 1.66
CA VAL A 104 -4.39 2.84 2.83
C VAL A 104 -5.71 2.20 2.44
N GLY A 105 -6.55 2.89 1.67
CA GLY A 105 -7.81 2.34 1.16
C GLY A 105 -7.61 1.09 0.30
N ASN A 106 -6.66 1.15 -0.63
CA ASN A 106 -6.31 0.03 -1.50
C ASN A 106 -5.79 -1.16 -0.70
N LYS A 107 -4.97 -0.93 0.33
CA LYS A 107 -4.47 -2.00 1.21
C LYS A 107 -5.61 -2.74 1.91
N VAL A 108 -6.62 -2.02 2.43
CA VAL A 108 -7.80 -2.62 3.07
C VAL A 108 -8.62 -3.43 2.08
N MET A 109 -8.80 -2.92 0.85
CA MET A 109 -9.51 -3.65 -0.20
C MET A 109 -8.78 -4.92 -0.62
N ILE A 110 -7.45 -4.88 -0.72
CA ILE A 110 -6.62 -6.05 -1.05
C ILE A 110 -6.76 -7.12 0.03
N SER A 111 -6.61 -6.76 1.32
CA SER A 111 -6.78 -7.73 2.41
C SER A 111 -8.18 -8.34 2.40
N GLY A 112 -9.22 -7.55 2.12
CA GLY A 112 -10.58 -8.07 2.02
C GLY A 112 -10.79 -9.02 0.85
N HIS A 113 -10.05 -8.86 -0.26
CA HIS A 113 -10.06 -9.82 -1.36
C HIS A 113 -9.27 -11.09 -1.03
N GLU A 114 -8.12 -10.97 -0.36
CA GLU A 114 -7.32 -12.12 0.10
C GLU A 114 -8.14 -13.03 1.03
N ASP A 115 -8.90 -12.45 1.98
CA ASP A 115 -9.78 -13.21 2.86
C ASP A 115 -10.88 -13.98 2.08
N LYS A 116 -11.48 -13.34 1.07
CA LYS A 116 -12.50 -13.98 0.22
C LYS A 116 -11.91 -15.10 -0.62
N ILE A 117 -10.68 -14.92 -1.13
CA ILE A 117 -9.97 -15.95 -1.88
C ILE A 117 -9.66 -17.14 -0.95
N GLY A 118 -9.26 -16.88 0.30
CA GLY A 118 -9.05 -17.92 1.31
C GLY A 118 -10.31 -18.75 1.54
N GLN A 119 -11.44 -18.09 1.83
CA GLN A 119 -12.73 -18.77 2.03
C GLN A 119 -13.16 -19.60 0.81
N LEU A 120 -12.99 -19.05 -0.40
CA LEU A 120 -13.33 -19.77 -1.63
C LEU A 120 -12.42 -20.98 -1.84
N THR A 121 -11.13 -20.83 -1.54
CA THR A 121 -10.14 -21.91 -1.65
C THR A 121 -10.46 -23.04 -0.67
N ASP A 122 -10.83 -22.71 0.57
CA ASP A 122 -11.26 -23.69 1.57
C ASP A 122 -12.53 -24.41 1.12
N TYR A 123 -13.52 -23.68 0.61
CA TYR A 123 -14.75 -24.25 0.11
C TYR A 123 -14.51 -25.21 -1.06
N VAL A 124 -13.69 -24.81 -2.04
CA VAL A 124 -13.32 -25.68 -3.17
C VAL A 124 -12.54 -26.90 -2.69
N SER A 125 -11.65 -26.74 -1.70
CA SER A 125 -10.88 -27.85 -1.12
C SER A 125 -11.79 -28.85 -0.42
N MET A 126 -12.84 -28.38 0.26
CA MET A 126 -13.86 -29.23 0.88
C MET A 126 -14.76 -29.94 -0.14
N LEU A 127 -15.15 -29.26 -1.23
CA LEU A 127 -16.02 -29.84 -2.25
C LEU A 127 -15.31 -30.79 -3.21
N ARG A 128 -14.02 -30.56 -3.48
CA ARG A 128 -13.23 -31.38 -4.40
C ARG A 128 -13.27 -32.89 -4.09
N PRO A 129 -13.08 -33.36 -2.84
CA PRO A 129 -13.21 -34.78 -2.52
C PRO A 129 -14.66 -35.28 -2.60
N ALA A 130 -15.66 -34.41 -2.44
CA ALA A 130 -17.07 -34.79 -2.53
C ALA A 130 -17.56 -35.01 -3.98
N GLY A 131 -16.83 -34.52 -5.00
CA GLY A 131 -17.19 -34.69 -6.41
C GLY A 131 -17.30 -36.16 -6.85
N PRO A 132 -16.24 -36.98 -6.66
CA PRO A 132 -16.30 -38.42 -6.93
C PRO A 132 -17.43 -39.14 -6.18
N ASP A 133 -17.65 -38.80 -4.91
CA ASP A 133 -18.70 -39.42 -4.09
C ASP A 133 -20.11 -39.05 -4.59
N TYR A 134 -20.33 -37.76 -4.89
CA TYR A 134 -21.59 -37.29 -5.46
C TYR A 134 -21.87 -37.97 -6.81
N ASN A 135 -20.89 -38.01 -7.71
CA ASN A 135 -21.02 -38.68 -9.00
C ASN A 135 -21.34 -40.17 -8.82
N SER A 136 -20.74 -40.82 -7.82
CA SER A 136 -21.04 -42.22 -7.54
C SER A 136 -22.47 -42.43 -7.06
N ILE A 137 -22.96 -41.61 -6.11
CA ILE A 137 -24.34 -41.66 -5.62
C ILE A 137 -25.32 -41.39 -6.76
N GLN A 138 -25.05 -40.37 -7.57
CA GLN A 138 -25.88 -40.01 -8.72
C GLN A 138 -25.93 -41.15 -9.75
N ASN A 139 -24.78 -41.73 -10.10
CA ASN A 139 -24.71 -42.85 -11.04
C ASN A 139 -25.49 -44.07 -10.53
N ARG A 140 -25.39 -44.38 -9.23
CA ARG A 140 -26.20 -45.45 -8.60
C ARG A 140 -27.69 -45.19 -8.74
N PHE A 141 -28.13 -43.98 -8.39
CA PHE A 141 -29.54 -43.59 -8.51
C PHE A 141 -30.02 -43.74 -9.95
N LEU A 142 -29.23 -43.28 -10.92
CA LEU A 142 -29.56 -43.38 -12.35
C LEU A 142 -29.62 -44.83 -12.83
N THR A 143 -28.70 -45.69 -12.40
CA THR A 143 -28.71 -47.11 -12.76
C THR A 143 -29.95 -47.82 -12.21
N VAL A 144 -30.29 -47.59 -10.93
CA VAL A 144 -31.51 -48.13 -10.32
C VAL A 144 -32.76 -47.61 -11.05
N PHE A 145 -32.81 -46.31 -11.35
CA PHE A 145 -33.93 -45.70 -12.06
C PHE A 145 -34.11 -46.28 -13.48
N LYS A 146 -33.02 -46.48 -14.22
CA LYS A 146 -33.06 -47.11 -15.56
C LYS A 146 -33.63 -48.53 -15.51
N TRP A 147 -33.27 -49.29 -14.49
CA TRP A 147 -33.72 -50.68 -14.33
C TRP A 147 -35.17 -50.75 -13.85
N ASP A 148 -35.49 -50.06 -12.75
CA ASP A 148 -36.80 -50.15 -12.08
C ASP A 148 -37.90 -49.37 -12.82
N LYS A 149 -37.63 -48.11 -13.16
CA LYS A 149 -38.65 -47.22 -13.75
C LYS A 149 -38.71 -47.31 -15.26
N LEU A 150 -37.55 -47.36 -15.91
CA LEU A 150 -37.51 -47.40 -17.38
C LEU A 150 -37.51 -48.82 -17.95
N LYS A 151 -37.37 -49.86 -17.11
CA LYS A 151 -37.30 -51.27 -17.52
C LYS A 151 -36.30 -51.52 -18.65
N LYS A 152 -35.20 -50.75 -18.68
CA LYS A 152 -34.17 -50.84 -19.71
C LYS A 152 -33.15 -51.93 -19.35
N THR A 153 -32.65 -52.62 -20.37
CA THR A 153 -31.52 -53.53 -20.21
C THR A 153 -30.28 -52.75 -19.78
N LEU A 154 -29.69 -53.12 -18.64
CA LEU A 154 -28.50 -52.46 -18.10
C LEU A 154 -27.27 -52.72 -18.97
N LYS A 155 -26.54 -51.64 -19.29
CA LYS A 155 -25.25 -51.69 -19.99
C LYS A 155 -24.18 -52.26 -19.06
N GLN A 156 -23.08 -52.77 -19.62
CA GLN A 156 -21.97 -53.30 -18.82
C GLN A 156 -21.42 -52.27 -17.82
N SER A 157 -21.36 -50.98 -18.20
CA SER A 157 -20.97 -49.90 -17.29
C SER A 157 -21.90 -49.76 -16.08
N ASP A 158 -23.21 -49.92 -16.28
CA ASP A 158 -24.21 -49.88 -15.19
C ASP A 158 -24.05 -51.09 -14.26
N ARG A 159 -23.70 -52.28 -14.80
CA ARG A 159 -23.42 -53.48 -14.01
C ARG A 159 -22.16 -53.35 -13.18
N ASN A 160 -21.08 -52.84 -13.78
CA ASN A 160 -19.82 -52.60 -13.08
C ASN A 160 -20.00 -51.67 -11.87
N ILE A 161 -20.80 -50.59 -12.01
CA ILE A 161 -21.13 -49.67 -10.90
C ILE A 161 -21.87 -50.38 -9.76
N SER A 162 -22.73 -51.37 -10.09
CA SER A 162 -23.47 -52.15 -9.09
C SER A 162 -22.60 -53.21 -8.39
N GLU A 163 -21.71 -53.86 -9.14
CA GLU A 163 -20.84 -54.93 -8.62
C GLU A 163 -19.71 -54.39 -7.74
N GLU A 164 -19.01 -53.34 -8.20
CA GLU A 164 -17.88 -52.72 -7.49
C GLU A 164 -18.28 -52.27 -6.07
N ARG A 165 -19.49 -51.76 -5.91
CA ARG A 165 -20.00 -51.24 -4.63
C ARG A 165 -20.67 -52.30 -3.74
N ASN A 166 -21.21 -53.38 -4.30
CA ASN A 166 -21.63 -54.53 -3.48
C ASN A 166 -20.43 -55.12 -2.73
N VAL A 167 -19.27 -55.22 -3.39
CA VAL A 167 -18.02 -55.66 -2.75
C VAL A 167 -17.60 -54.72 -1.63
N THR A 168 -17.68 -53.39 -1.82
CA THR A 168 -17.33 -52.41 -0.78
C THR A 168 -18.31 -52.40 0.40
N ALA A 169 -19.62 -52.56 0.17
CA ALA A 169 -20.62 -52.59 1.25
C ALA A 169 -20.48 -53.84 2.13
N HIS A 170 -20.14 -54.98 1.54
CA HIS A 170 -19.95 -56.24 2.27
C HIS A 170 -18.56 -56.42 2.91
N LEU A 171 -17.57 -55.57 2.59
CA LEU A 171 -16.26 -55.56 3.25
C LEU A 171 -16.36 -55.14 4.74
N GLY A 172 -17.34 -54.32 5.11
CA GLY A 172 -17.65 -54.00 6.51
C GLY A 172 -18.21 -55.19 7.30
N ASP A 173 -19.14 -55.94 6.70
CA ASP A 173 -19.71 -57.15 7.31
C ASP A 173 -18.71 -58.32 7.36
N GLY A 174 -17.83 -58.44 6.36
CA GLY A 174 -16.80 -59.46 6.31
C GLY A 174 -15.73 -59.33 7.40
N ALA A 175 -15.32 -58.10 7.72
CA ALA A 175 -14.34 -57.83 8.79
C ALA A 175 -14.93 -58.06 10.19
N ILE A 176 -16.22 -57.76 10.40
CA ILE A 176 -16.92 -58.00 11.67
C ILE A 176 -17.17 -59.50 11.90
N ASN A 177 -17.46 -60.26 10.85
CA ASN A 177 -17.64 -61.72 10.95
C ASN A 177 -16.33 -62.51 11.14
N ALA A 178 -15.16 -61.90 10.91
CA ALA A 178 -13.86 -62.53 11.14
C ALA A 178 -13.33 -62.36 12.58
N LEU A 179 -13.93 -61.48 13.39
CA LEU A 179 -13.50 -61.18 14.76
C LEU A 179 -13.71 -62.27 15.84
N PRO A 180 -14.60 -63.30 15.72
CA PRO A 180 -14.73 -64.32 16.76
C PRO A 180 -13.77 -65.52 16.63
N TYR A 181 -13.10 -65.72 15.50
CA TYR A 181 -12.30 -66.95 15.26
C TYR A 181 -10.79 -66.78 15.50
N GLY A 182 -10.35 -65.61 15.98
CA GLY A 182 -8.95 -65.32 16.31
C GLY A 182 -8.56 -65.49 17.79
N GLY A 183 -9.37 -66.20 18.58
CA GLY A 183 -9.16 -66.38 20.02
C GLY A 183 -8.77 -67.81 20.38
N THR A 184 -7.46 -68.07 20.39
CA THR A 184 -6.73 -69.09 21.17
C THR A 184 -7.49 -70.38 21.54
N GLU A 185 -7.33 -71.42 20.73
CA GLU A 185 -7.42 -72.80 21.22
C GLU A 185 -6.22 -73.09 22.15
N GLY A 186 -6.47 -73.90 23.18
CA GLY A 186 -5.61 -74.12 24.35
C GLY A 186 -4.39 -75.01 24.16
#